data_AF-A0A0F9FJA5-F1
#
_entry.id   AF-A0A0F9FJA5-F1
#
_cell.length_a   1.000
_cell.length_b   1.000
_cell.length_c   1.000
_cell.angle_alpha   90.00
_cell.angle_beta   90.00
_cell.angle_gamma   90.00
#
_symmetry.space_group_name_H-M   'P 1'
#
loop_
_entity.id
_entity.type
_entity.pdbx_description
1 polymer ?
#
loop_
_entity_poly.entity_id
_entity_poly.type
_entity_poly.pdbx_seq_one_letter_code
_entity_poly.pdbx_strand_id
1 'polypeptide(L)'
;MGGGGAAAATGAPVAGRRLLELVRREIVREWCNCAVRPLVGELLSQSVQIEELLDAYGARNNCRWCAFRFLTAMIKLFSDVSYELLHIQHSLPAYRLLPIEHDFVKATDKALAFTQDVL
;
A
#
# COMPACT_ATOMS: atom_id res chain seq x y z
N MET A 1 -54.67 -33.77 -20.03
CA MET A 1 -53.44 -34.48 -19.65
C MET A 1 -52.31 -33.93 -20.51
N GLY A 2 -51.32 -33.20 -20.06
CA GLY A 2 -50.98 -32.60 -18.78
C GLY A 2 -50.00 -31.46 -19.10
N GLY A 3 -50.15 -30.33 -18.44
CA GLY A 3 -49.20 -29.22 -18.49
C GLY A 3 -48.26 -29.23 -17.30
N GLY A 4 -47.19 -28.44 -17.40
CA GLY A 4 -46.47 -27.86 -16.27
C GLY A 4 -45.21 -28.59 -15.83
N GLY A 5 -44.11 -27.86 -15.72
CA GLY A 5 -42.93 -28.30 -14.98
C GLY A 5 -41.60 -27.68 -15.41
N ALA A 6 -41.51 -26.36 -15.42
CA ALA A 6 -40.23 -25.65 -15.47
C ALA A 6 -39.48 -25.73 -14.13
N ALA A 7 -38.16 -25.57 -14.20
CA ALA A 7 -37.25 -25.00 -13.21
C ALA A 7 -36.54 -25.91 -12.18
N ALA A 8 -35.32 -25.44 -11.85
CA ALA A 8 -34.37 -25.83 -10.79
C ALA A 8 -33.30 -26.88 -11.21
N ALA A 9 -31.99 -26.63 -11.15
CA ALA A 9 -31.24 -25.60 -10.44
C ALA A 9 -29.91 -25.28 -11.14
N THR A 10 -29.76 -24.03 -11.55
CA THR A 10 -28.49 -23.39 -11.91
C THR A 10 -28.08 -22.57 -10.68
N GLY A 11 -27.00 -22.92 -9.95
CA GLY A 11 -26.66 -22.10 -8.77
C GLY A 11 -25.47 -22.47 -7.88
N ALA A 12 -24.51 -23.34 -8.27
CA ALA A 12 -23.51 -23.83 -7.33
C ALA A 12 -21.99 -23.72 -7.65
N PRO A 13 -21.47 -23.26 -8.83
CA PRO A 13 -20.01 -23.17 -9.02
C PRO A 13 -19.40 -21.76 -8.88
N VAL A 14 -20.20 -20.70 -8.76
CA VAL A 14 -19.69 -19.30 -8.78
C VAL A 14 -19.21 -18.83 -7.40
N ALA A 15 -19.88 -19.26 -6.33
CA ALA A 15 -19.54 -18.85 -4.97
C ALA A 15 -18.15 -19.36 -4.52
N GLY A 16 -17.81 -20.61 -4.85
CA GLY A 16 -16.52 -21.22 -4.51
C GLY A 16 -15.34 -20.55 -5.21
N ARG A 17 -15.49 -20.18 -6.49
CA ARG A 17 -14.44 -19.42 -7.21
C ARG A 17 -14.23 -18.03 -6.64
N ARG A 18 -15.32 -17.33 -6.26
CA ARG A 18 -15.22 -16.00 -5.62
C ARG A 18 -14.48 -16.07 -4.29
N LEU A 19 -14.74 -17.10 -3.48
CA LEU A 19 -14.08 -17.28 -2.20
C LEU A 19 -12.57 -17.51 -2.39
N LEU A 20 -12.19 -18.35 -3.34
CA LEU A 20 -10.77 -18.60 -3.67
C LEU A 20 -10.07 -17.35 -4.20
N GLU A 21 -10.74 -16.53 -5.01
CA GLU A 21 -10.17 -15.26 -5.47
C GLU A 21 -10.00 -14.22 -4.36
N LEU A 22 -10.91 -14.18 -3.39
CA LEU A 22 -10.79 -13.31 -2.22
C LEU A 22 -9.65 -13.77 -1.32
N VAL A 23 -9.58 -15.06 -1.01
CA VAL A 23 -8.49 -15.65 -0.21
C VAL A 23 -7.15 -15.45 -0.89
N ARG A 24 -7.07 -15.66 -2.22
CA ARG A 24 -5.84 -15.39 -2.98
C ARG A 24 -5.45 -13.91 -2.92
N ARG A 25 -6.41 -12.98 -3.06
CA ARG A 25 -6.13 -11.55 -2.95
C ARG A 25 -5.59 -11.18 -1.58
N GLU A 26 -6.20 -11.72 -0.52
CA GLU A 26 -5.82 -11.43 0.85
C GLU A 26 -4.42 -11.98 1.17
N ILE A 27 -4.15 -13.23 0.75
CA ILE A 27 -2.82 -13.83 0.90
C ILE A 27 -1.77 -13.03 0.13
N VAL A 28 -2.01 -12.69 -1.15
CA VAL A 28 -1.04 -11.92 -1.94
C VAL A 28 -0.79 -10.54 -1.31
N ARG A 29 -1.84 -9.90 -0.80
CA ARG A 29 -1.75 -8.60 -0.13
C ARG A 29 -0.89 -8.67 1.13
N GLU A 30 -1.15 -9.65 2.00
CA GLU A 30 -0.41 -9.81 3.25
C GLU A 30 1.07 -10.11 3.00
N TRP A 31 1.36 -10.96 2.00
CA TRP A 31 2.73 -11.30 1.63
C TRP A 31 3.48 -10.14 0.97
N CYS A 32 2.80 -9.33 0.15
CA CYS A 32 3.36 -8.12 -0.43
C CYS A 32 3.71 -7.10 0.66
N ASN A 33 2.83 -6.92 1.64
CA ASN A 33 3.05 -5.98 2.75
C ASN A 33 4.26 -6.36 3.62
N CYS A 34 4.45 -7.64 3.92
CA CYS A 34 5.59 -8.14 4.68
C CYS A 34 6.94 -7.92 3.97
N ALA A 35 6.97 -7.97 2.63
CA ALA A 35 8.19 -7.77 1.84
C ALA A 35 8.46 -6.29 1.51
N VAL A 36 7.40 -5.52 1.22
CA VAL A 36 7.51 -4.11 0.84
C VAL A 36 7.88 -3.23 2.03
N ARG A 37 7.37 -3.53 3.23
CA ARG A 37 7.67 -2.71 4.42
C ARG A 37 9.16 -2.65 4.78
N PRO A 38 9.91 -3.77 4.85
CA PRO A 38 11.37 -3.73 5.06
C PRO A 38 12.10 -2.99 3.95
N LEU A 39 11.68 -3.17 2.69
CA LEU A 39 12.28 -2.48 1.53
C LEU A 39 12.11 -0.96 1.64
N VAL A 40 10.90 -0.49 1.94
CA VAL A 40 10.60 0.92 2.14
C VAL A 40 11.35 1.48 3.34
N GLY A 41 11.47 0.71 4.43
CA GLY A 41 12.27 1.10 5.59
C GLY A 41 13.76 1.27 5.27
N GLU A 42 14.32 0.38 4.46
CA GLU A 42 15.70 0.52 3.97
C GLU A 42 15.86 1.75 3.07
N LEU A 43 14.92 1.96 2.14
CA LEU A 43 14.94 3.12 1.25
C LEU A 43 14.89 4.44 2.03
N LEU A 44 14.07 4.51 3.09
CA LEU A 44 14.03 5.63 4.02
C LEU A 44 15.38 5.83 4.70
N SER A 45 15.97 4.77 5.28
CA SER A 45 17.28 4.83 5.94
C SER A 45 18.38 5.36 5.01
N GLN A 46 18.44 4.83 3.78
CA GLN A 46 19.41 5.26 2.77
C GLN A 46 19.20 6.71 2.35
N SER A 47 17.95 7.15 2.19
CA SER A 47 17.65 8.54 1.84
C SER A 47 18.11 9.53 2.92
N VAL A 48 17.97 9.18 4.20
CA VAL A 48 18.45 9.99 5.32
C VAL A 48 19.98 10.08 5.29
N GLN A 49 20.68 8.95 5.10
CA GLN A 49 22.14 8.92 5.01
C GLN A 49 22.67 9.76 3.84
N ILE A 50 21.99 9.72 2.68
CA ILE A 50 22.36 10.54 1.51
C ILE A 50 22.13 12.02 1.80
N GLU A 51 21.04 12.39 2.47
CA GLU A 51 20.78 13.79 2.85
C GLU A 51 21.86 14.33 3.79
N GLU A 52 22.23 13.55 4.81
CA GLU A 52 23.32 13.90 5.74
C GLU A 52 24.66 14.04 5.03
N LEU A 53 24.97 13.12 4.10
CA LEU A 53 26.16 13.22 3.27
C LEU A 53 26.13 14.53 2.47
N LEU A 54 25.03 14.85 1.79
CA LEU A 54 24.93 16.10 1.02
C LEU A 54 25.10 17.34 1.90
N ASP A 55 24.55 17.33 3.11
CA ASP A 55 24.72 18.40 4.07
C ASP A 55 26.18 18.55 4.51
N ALA A 56 26.90 17.44 4.74
CA ALA A 56 28.32 17.44 5.09
C ALA A 56 29.21 18.03 3.97
N TYR A 57 28.82 17.85 2.71
CA TYR A 57 29.52 18.43 1.54
C TYR A 57 29.04 19.85 1.18
N GLY A 58 28.22 20.48 2.02
CA GLY A 58 27.80 21.88 1.82
C GLY A 58 26.74 22.07 0.74
N ALA A 59 26.00 21.02 0.38
CA ALA A 59 24.93 21.10 -0.61
C ALA A 59 23.81 22.07 -0.21
N ARG A 60 23.68 22.39 1.08
CA ARG A 60 22.69 23.33 1.63
C ARG A 60 22.79 24.73 1.02
N ASN A 61 23.99 25.17 0.66
CA ASN A 61 24.25 26.52 0.14
C ASN A 61 24.66 26.53 -1.33
N ASN A 62 24.55 25.39 -2.02
CA ASN A 62 25.06 25.23 -3.38
C ASN A 62 23.96 24.68 -4.30
N CYS A 63 23.43 25.56 -5.15
CA CYS A 63 22.34 25.21 -6.05
C CYS A 63 22.68 24.16 -7.11
N ARG A 64 23.96 23.83 -7.30
CA ARG A 64 24.37 22.70 -8.16
C ARG A 64 23.83 21.36 -7.67
N TRP A 65 23.56 21.24 -6.37
CA TRP A 65 23.03 20.03 -5.75
C TRP A 65 21.50 20.07 -5.58
N CYS A 66 20.82 21.16 -5.96
CA CYS A 66 19.37 21.32 -5.72
C CYS A 66 18.55 20.16 -6.29
N ALA A 67 18.82 19.74 -7.53
CA ALA A 67 18.09 18.65 -8.15
C ALA A 67 18.26 17.33 -7.39
N PHE A 68 19.49 17.03 -6.95
CA PHE A 68 19.79 15.82 -6.20
C PHE A 68 19.19 15.86 -4.79
N ARG A 69 19.28 17.00 -4.09
CA ARG A 69 18.61 17.22 -2.79
C ARG A 69 17.10 17.06 -2.91
N PHE A 70 16.50 17.61 -3.96
CA PHE A 70 15.08 17.48 -4.20
C PHE A 70 14.68 16.01 -4.38
N LEU A 71 15.45 15.25 -5.18
CA LEU A 71 15.22 13.82 -5.37
C LEU A 71 15.36 13.04 -4.05
N THR A 72 16.42 13.28 -3.28
CA THR A 72 16.63 12.65 -1.97
C THR A 72 15.48 12.96 -1.01
N ALA A 73 15.04 14.22 -0.94
CA ALA A 73 13.93 14.64 -0.11
C ALA A 73 12.60 14.00 -0.54
N MET A 74 12.37 13.88 -1.86
CA MET A 74 11.21 13.17 -2.41
C MET A 74 11.22 11.70 -2.02
N ILE A 75 12.33 10.98 -2.24
CA ILE A 75 12.46 9.57 -1.87
C ILE A 75 12.24 9.39 -0.36
N LYS A 76 12.84 10.24 0.46
CA LYS A 76 12.65 10.23 1.91
C LYS A 76 11.19 10.40 2.30
N LEU A 77 10.52 11.42 1.77
CA LEU A 77 9.12 11.71 2.07
C LEU A 77 8.19 10.57 1.66
N PHE A 78 8.33 10.07 0.43
CA PHE A 78 7.47 9.01 -0.07
C PHE A 78 7.75 7.67 0.61
N SER A 79 8.99 7.40 1.01
CA SER A 79 9.33 6.21 1.80
C SER A 79 8.73 6.29 3.20
N ASP A 80 8.84 7.44 3.87
CA ASP A 80 8.26 7.68 5.19
C ASP A 80 6.74 7.51 5.20
N VAL A 81 6.04 8.21 4.29
CA VAL A 81 4.58 8.10 4.16
C VAL A 81 4.16 6.67 3.79
N SER A 82 4.87 6.00 2.87
CA SER A 82 4.56 4.61 2.52
C SER A 82 4.74 3.65 3.68
N TYR A 83 5.78 3.85 4.50
CA TYR A 83 6.06 3.03 5.67
C TYR A 83 4.92 3.15 6.70
N GLU A 84 4.46 4.38 6.96
CA GLU A 84 3.34 4.66 7.84
C GLU A 84 2.01 4.11 7.30
N LEU A 85 1.74 4.25 6.00
CA LEU A 85 0.54 3.69 5.38
C LEU A 85 0.52 2.15 5.43
N LEU A 86 1.65 1.49 5.19
CA LEU A 86 1.80 0.04 5.40
C LEU A 86 1.58 -0.34 6.87
N HIS A 87 2.00 0.52 7.80
CA HIS A 87 1.72 0.33 9.22
C HIS A 87 0.24 0.38 9.53
N ILE A 88 -0.43 1.44 9.10
CA ILE A 88 -1.86 1.61 9.30
C ILE A 88 -2.59 0.41 8.69
N GLN A 89 -2.28 0.04 7.44
CA GLN A 89 -2.94 -1.07 6.75
C GLN A 89 -2.80 -2.41 7.48
N HIS A 90 -1.60 -2.72 7.97
CA HIS A 90 -1.36 -3.95 8.73
C HIS A 90 -2.04 -3.95 10.11
N SER A 91 -2.09 -2.78 10.77
CA SER A 91 -2.68 -2.62 12.10
C SER A 91 -4.22 -2.48 12.06
N LEU A 92 -4.82 -2.24 10.88
CA LEU A 92 -6.26 -2.01 10.71
C LEU A 92 -7.16 -3.09 11.31
N PRO A 93 -6.92 -4.39 11.12
CA PRO A 93 -7.75 -5.44 11.72
C PRO A 93 -7.76 -5.39 13.26
N ALA A 94 -6.70 -4.86 13.87
CA ALA A 94 -6.61 -4.69 15.32
C ALA A 94 -7.30 -3.41 15.81
N TYR A 95 -7.47 -2.40 14.94
CA TYR A 95 -8.20 -1.19 15.28
C TYR A 95 -9.71 -1.42 15.24
N ARG A 96 -10.37 -1.25 16.39
CA ARG A 96 -11.84 -1.16 16.47
C ARG A 96 -12.29 0.24 16.05
N LEU A 97 -12.13 0.55 14.77
CA LEU A 97 -12.53 1.85 14.24
C LEU A 97 -14.04 2.05 14.39
N LEU A 98 -14.43 3.26 14.77
CA LEU A 98 -15.84 3.66 14.80
C LEU A 98 -16.42 3.56 13.38
N PRO A 99 -17.68 3.17 13.23
CA PRO A 99 -18.35 3.16 11.94
C PRO A 99 -18.51 4.60 11.46
N ILE A 100 -17.59 5.04 10.61
CA ILE A 100 -17.63 6.33 9.92
C ILE A 100 -18.24 6.14 8.52
N GLU A 101 -18.75 7.22 7.94
CA GLU A 101 -19.43 7.21 6.63
C GLU A 101 -18.49 6.82 5.47
N HIS A 102 -17.17 6.95 5.65
CA HIS A 102 -16.17 6.65 4.63
C HIS A 102 -15.42 5.34 4.89
N ASP A 103 -15.09 4.65 3.81
CA ASP A 103 -14.30 3.41 3.83
C ASP A 103 -12.81 3.72 4.04
N PHE A 104 -12.38 3.71 5.30
CA PHE A 104 -11.00 3.99 5.71
C PHE A 104 -9.99 2.99 5.13
N VAL A 105 -10.38 1.72 5.03
CA VAL A 105 -9.53 0.66 4.45
C VAL A 105 -9.25 1.01 3.01
N LYS A 106 -10.30 1.29 2.24
CA LYS A 106 -10.17 1.67 0.82
C LYS A 106 -9.44 2.99 0.62
N ALA A 107 -9.58 3.94 1.53
CA ALA A 107 -8.83 5.20 1.47
C ALA A 107 -7.32 4.97 1.69
N THR A 108 -6.97 4.14 2.69
CA THR A 108 -5.58 3.76 2.99
C THR A 108 -4.96 3.02 1.81
N ASP A 109 -5.71 2.09 1.20
CA ASP A 109 -5.27 1.34 0.02
C ASP A 109 -4.97 2.24 -1.19
N LYS A 110 -5.83 3.24 -1.43
CA LYS A 110 -5.62 4.21 -2.51
C LYS A 110 -4.40 5.08 -2.26
N ALA A 111 -4.21 5.54 -1.02
CA ALA A 111 -3.04 6.33 -0.65
C ALA A 111 -1.76 5.52 -0.83
N LEU A 112 -1.76 4.25 -0.41
CA LEU A 112 -0.61 3.37 -0.55
C LEU A 112 -0.28 3.07 -2.03
N ALA A 113 -1.29 2.82 -2.85
CA ALA A 113 -1.09 2.62 -4.29
C ALA A 113 -0.49 3.86 -4.96
N PHE A 114 -0.92 5.06 -4.55
CA PHE A 114 -0.37 6.31 -5.06
C PHE A 114 1.11 6.48 -4.67
N THR A 115 1.47 6.23 -3.40
CA THR A 115 2.87 6.42 -2.98
C THR A 115 3.81 5.39 -3.61
N GLN A 116 3.32 4.18 -3.87
CA GLN A 116 4.05 3.14 -4.60
C GLN A 116 4.24 3.45 -6.10
N ASP A 117 3.31 4.18 -6.73
CA ASP A 117 3.44 4.58 -8.13
C ASP A 117 4.44 5.72 -8.34
N VAL A 118 4.66 6.53 -7.29
CA VAL A 118 5.62 7.64 -7.31
C VAL A 118 7.06 7.18 -7.05
N LEU A 119 7.27 6.11 -6.29
CA LEU A 119 8.59 5.52 -5.97
C LEU A 119 9.10 4.61 -7.09
#